data_AF-A0A4V0J390-F1
#
_entry.id   AF-A0A4V0J390-F1
#
_cell.length_a   1.000
_cell.length_b   1.000
_cell.length_c   1.000
_cell.angle_alpha   90.00
_cell.angle_beta   90.00
_cell.angle_gamma   90.00
#
_symmetry.space_group_name_H-M   'P 1'
#
loop_
_entity.id
_entity.type
_entity.pdbx_description
1 polymer ?
#
loop_
_entity_poly.entity_id
_entity_poly.type
_entity_poly.pdbx_seq_one_letter_code
_entity_poly.pdbx_strand_id
1 'polypeptide(L)'
;MDDILQALAKMLNMTVDEVSSLLTTFKGNAPQIYEMFVKEKMFYDLFSLFQIMSIVIFSVSAVVLAVLTLIYFTYDGGFVYSYDIRTGKTEEEIKLERIERKRKDLKIPLKISCISSSASLITLVIAIVLKATLAPNYIFIVNEILPKLTKR
;
A
#
# COMPACT_ATOMS: atom_id res chain seq x y z
N MET A 1 -9.11 -1.71 -46.42
CA MET A 1 -9.43 -0.61 -45.48
C MET A 1 -10.94 -0.59 -45.24
N ASP A 2 -11.73 -0.68 -46.30
CA ASP A 2 -13.20 -0.77 -46.23
C ASP A 2 -13.72 -2.01 -45.50
N ASP A 3 -13.13 -3.19 -45.66
CA ASP A 3 -13.61 -4.40 -44.98
C ASP A 3 -13.49 -4.31 -43.44
N ILE A 4 -12.43 -3.67 -42.94
CA ILE A 4 -12.21 -3.47 -41.49
C ILE A 4 -13.18 -2.42 -40.95
N LEU A 5 -13.38 -1.34 -41.70
CA LEU A 5 -14.34 -0.27 -41.39
C LEU A 5 -15.78 -0.78 -41.38
N GLN A 6 -16.13 -1.63 -42.35
CA GLN A 6 -17.43 -2.26 -42.49
C GLN A 6 -17.68 -3.31 -41.40
N ALA A 7 -16.64 -4.07 -41.01
CA ALA A 7 -16.70 -4.97 -39.87
C ALA A 7 -16.89 -4.22 -38.53
N LEU A 8 -16.16 -3.12 -38.31
CA LEU A 8 -16.33 -2.26 -37.13
C LEU A 8 -17.74 -1.65 -37.08
N ALA A 9 -18.22 -1.11 -38.19
CA ALA A 9 -19.55 -0.52 -38.33
C ALA A 9 -20.64 -1.52 -37.95
N LYS A 10 -20.52 -2.76 -38.44
CA LYS A 10 -21.45 -3.85 -38.11
C LYS A 10 -21.37 -4.28 -36.64
N MET A 11 -20.19 -4.24 -36.03
CA MET A 11 -19.98 -4.63 -34.62
C MET A 11 -20.47 -3.56 -33.64
N LEU A 12 -20.34 -2.29 -33.99
CA LEU A 12 -20.78 -1.15 -33.20
C LEU A 12 -22.23 -0.71 -33.51
N ASN A 13 -22.88 -1.36 -34.49
CA ASN A 13 -24.21 -1.01 -35.00
C ASN A 13 -24.30 0.46 -35.46
N MET A 14 -23.27 0.92 -36.19
CA MET A 14 -23.12 2.28 -36.73
C MET A 14 -22.89 2.24 -38.24
N THR A 15 -22.98 3.39 -38.92
CA THR A 15 -22.64 3.48 -40.35
C THR A 15 -21.13 3.55 -40.57
N VAL A 16 -20.67 3.16 -41.77
CA VAL A 16 -19.24 3.20 -42.14
C VAL A 16 -18.70 4.64 -42.07
N ASP A 17 -19.51 5.63 -42.44
CA ASP A 17 -19.14 7.05 -42.38
C ASP A 17 -18.98 7.55 -40.94
N GLU A 18 -19.85 7.12 -40.02
CA GLU A 18 -19.72 7.44 -38.59
C GLU A 18 -18.46 6.81 -37.97
N VAL A 19 -18.17 5.54 -38.30
CA VAL A 19 -16.95 4.87 -37.85
C VAL A 19 -15.72 5.56 -38.44
N SER A 20 -15.74 5.94 -39.72
CA SER A 20 -14.65 6.67 -40.38
C SER A 20 -14.43 8.05 -39.76
N SER A 21 -15.51 8.77 -39.44
CA SER A 21 -15.49 10.06 -38.74
C SER A 21 -14.91 9.94 -37.32
N LEU A 22 -15.31 8.91 -36.58
CA LEU A 22 -14.72 8.59 -35.27
C LEU A 22 -13.24 8.25 -35.40
N LEU A 23 -12.85 7.42 -36.38
CA LEU A 23 -11.47 7.00 -36.58
C LEU A 23 -10.57 8.18 -36.98
N THR A 24 -11.06 9.08 -37.82
CA THR A 24 -10.34 10.29 -38.24
C THR A 24 -10.23 11.29 -37.10
N THR A 25 -11.27 11.42 -36.26
CA THR A 25 -11.22 12.20 -35.01
C THR A 25 -10.23 11.61 -34.01
N PHE A 26 -10.24 10.28 -33.82
CA PHE A 26 -9.27 9.56 -33.01
C PHE A 26 -7.85 9.72 -33.54
N LYS A 27 -7.65 9.68 -34.86
CA LYS A 27 -6.35 9.87 -35.50
C LYS A 27 -5.84 11.31 -35.34
N GLY A 28 -6.72 12.30 -35.44
CA GLY A 28 -6.40 13.70 -35.16
C GLY A 28 -6.00 13.94 -33.70
N ASN A 29 -6.66 13.23 -32.77
CA ASN A 29 -6.38 13.32 -31.33
C ASN A 29 -5.39 12.25 -30.82
N ALA A 30 -4.84 11.42 -31.71
CA ALA A 30 -3.98 10.29 -31.31
C ALA A 30 -2.77 10.71 -30.46
N PRO A 31 -2.07 11.83 -30.75
CA PRO A 31 -0.99 12.30 -29.88
C PRO A 31 -1.46 12.62 -28.46
N GLN A 32 -2.62 13.27 -28.31
CA GLN A 32 -3.18 13.64 -27.00
C GLN A 32 -3.62 12.41 -26.21
N ILE A 33 -4.26 11.44 -26.88
CA ILE A 33 -4.68 10.17 -26.26
C ILE A 33 -3.45 9.38 -25.80
N TYR A 34 -2.40 9.33 -26.63
CA TYR A 34 -1.15 8.68 -26.27
C TYR A 34 -0.49 9.34 -25.07
N GLU A 35 -0.38 10.68 -25.05
CA GLU A 35 0.20 11.43 -23.94
C GLU A 35 -0.59 11.22 -22.64
N MET A 36 -1.92 11.27 -22.71
CA MET A 36 -2.80 10.95 -21.58
C MET A 36 -2.55 9.55 -21.05
N PHE A 37 -2.44 8.55 -21.94
CA PHE A 37 -2.23 7.17 -21.54
C PHE A 37 -0.85 6.93 -20.90
N VAL A 38 0.20 7.54 -21.46
CA VAL A 38 1.56 7.50 -20.90
C VAL A 38 1.59 8.15 -19.53
N LYS A 39 0.90 9.29 -19.36
CA LYS A 39 0.78 9.99 -18.08
C LYS A 39 0.04 9.15 -17.03
N GLU A 40 -1.09 8.55 -17.39
CA GLU A 40 -1.82 7.65 -16.47
C GLU A 40 -0.99 6.43 -16.09
N LYS A 41 -0.28 5.82 -17.05
CA LYS A 41 0.66 4.72 -16.76
C LYS A 41 1.72 5.15 -15.75
N MET A 42 2.33 6.32 -15.96
CA MET A 42 3.36 6.84 -15.04
C MET A 42 2.81 7.02 -13.63
N PHE A 43 1.60 7.58 -13.47
CA PHE A 43 0.95 7.69 -12.16
C PHE A 43 0.65 6.32 -11.56
N TYR A 44 0.13 5.39 -12.36
CA TYR A 44 -0.15 4.03 -11.91
C TYR A 44 1.11 3.37 -11.34
N ASP A 45 2.22 3.40 -12.09
CA ASP A 45 3.49 2.79 -11.68
C ASP A 45 4.04 3.46 -10.42
N LEU A 46 4.03 4.79 -10.36
CA LEU A 46 4.50 5.55 -9.20
C LEU A 46 3.70 5.21 -7.94
N PHE A 47 2.36 5.27 -7.99
CA PHE A 47 1.53 4.98 -6.83
C PHE A 47 1.49 3.50 -6.49
N SER A 48 1.66 2.61 -7.47
CA SER A 48 1.84 1.17 -7.23
C SER A 48 3.12 0.90 -6.44
N LEU A 49 4.23 1.55 -6.78
CA LEU A 49 5.47 1.47 -6.01
C LEU A 49 5.29 2.00 -4.59
N PHE A 50 4.66 3.17 -4.42
CA PHE A 50 4.34 3.71 -3.09
C PHE A 50 3.45 2.76 -2.27
N GLN A 51 2.47 2.13 -2.90
CA GLN A 51 1.58 1.16 -2.27
C GLN A 51 2.40 -0.04 -1.75
N ILE A 52 3.28 -0.62 -2.59
CA ILE A 52 4.14 -1.75 -2.22
C ILE A 52 5.07 -1.38 -1.06
N MET A 53 5.77 -0.24 -1.17
CA MET A 53 6.68 0.23 -0.13
C MET A 53 5.95 0.48 1.20
N SER A 54 4.75 1.06 1.14
CA SER A 54 3.94 1.31 2.34
C SER A 54 3.49 0.01 3.00
N ILE A 55 3.12 -1.02 2.22
CA ILE A 55 2.77 -2.35 2.74
C ILE A 55 3.97 -2.98 3.46
N VAL A 56 5.16 -2.93 2.85
CA VAL A 56 6.38 -3.48 3.44
C VAL A 56 6.70 -2.79 4.76
N ILE A 57 6.72 -1.45 4.78
CA ILE A 57 7.00 -0.67 6.00
C ILE A 57 5.94 -0.93 7.08
N PHE A 58 4.66 -0.98 6.70
CA PHE A 58 3.57 -1.27 7.61
C PHE A 58 3.71 -2.67 8.22
N SER A 59 4.04 -3.69 7.43
CA SER A 59 4.23 -5.05 7.92
C SER A 59 5.35 -5.16 8.94
N VAL A 60 6.51 -4.54 8.67
CA VAL A 60 7.66 -4.53 9.58
C VAL A 60 7.33 -3.77 10.87
N SER A 61 6.74 -2.58 10.75
CA SER A 61 6.38 -1.76 11.92
C SER A 61 5.31 -2.41 12.79
N ALA A 62 4.34 -3.10 12.19
CA ALA A 62 3.33 -3.87 12.92
C ALA A 62 3.95 -5.04 13.71
N VAL A 63 4.90 -5.78 13.12
CA VAL A 63 5.62 -6.86 13.81
C VAL A 63 6.42 -6.31 14.99
N VAL A 64 7.16 -5.21 14.79
CA VAL A 64 7.91 -4.55 15.88
C VAL A 64 6.96 -4.11 16.99
N LEU A 65 5.81 -3.52 16.66
CA LEU A 65 4.82 -3.10 17.64
C LEU A 65 4.29 -4.28 18.45
N ALA A 66 3.98 -5.39 17.80
CA ALA A 66 3.52 -6.61 18.45
C ALA A 66 4.57 -7.17 19.42
N VAL A 67 5.83 -7.25 18.99
CA VAL A 67 6.94 -7.73 19.84
C VAL A 67 7.14 -6.80 21.05
N LEU A 68 7.17 -5.49 20.84
CA LEU A 68 7.30 -4.52 21.94
C LEU A 68 6.14 -4.63 22.93
N THR A 69 4.93 -4.83 22.44
CA THR A 69 3.73 -5.00 23.26
C THR A 69 3.79 -6.30 24.06
N LEU A 70 4.20 -7.40 23.44
CA LEU A 70 4.40 -8.68 24.12
C LEU A 70 5.43 -8.54 25.24
N ILE A 71 6.58 -7.93 24.98
CA ILE A 71 7.61 -7.71 26.01
C ILE A 71 7.05 -6.85 27.14
N TYR A 72 6.29 -5.80 26.82
CA TYR A 72 5.71 -4.89 27.82
C TYR A 72 4.75 -5.59 28.79
N PHE A 73 3.96 -6.54 28.30
CA PHE A 73 2.96 -7.25 29.11
C PHE A 73 3.47 -8.54 29.76
N THR A 74 4.41 -9.24 29.14
CA THR A 74 4.89 -10.55 29.62
C THR A 74 6.11 -10.47 30.52
N TYR A 75 6.82 -9.34 30.55
CA TYR A 75 8.00 -9.17 31.40
C TYR A 75 7.61 -9.13 32.89
N ASP A 76 8.14 -10.07 33.66
CA ASP A 76 7.82 -10.33 35.07
C ASP A 76 8.94 -9.92 36.05
N GLY A 77 9.98 -9.23 35.56
CA GLY A 77 11.13 -8.79 36.37
C GLY A 77 12.30 -9.77 36.40
N GLY A 78 12.15 -10.95 35.80
CA GLY A 78 13.22 -11.95 35.66
C GLY A 78 13.65 -12.60 36.98
N PHE A 79 14.76 -13.35 36.93
CA PHE A 79 15.29 -14.03 38.11
C PHE A 79 15.94 -13.04 39.08
N VAL A 80 15.60 -13.18 40.37
CA VAL A 80 16.22 -12.45 41.47
C VAL A 80 17.21 -13.40 42.15
N TYR A 81 18.46 -12.96 42.27
CA TYR A 81 19.50 -13.76 42.89
C TYR A 81 19.66 -13.39 44.37
N SER A 82 20.21 -14.31 45.16
CA SER A 82 20.42 -14.13 46.60
C SER A 82 21.30 -12.93 46.95
N TYR A 83 22.14 -12.45 46.02
CA TYR A 83 22.92 -11.23 46.20
C TYR A 83 22.08 -9.95 46.09
N ASP A 84 21.01 -9.94 45.27
CA ASP A 84 20.12 -8.78 45.11
C ASP A 84 19.32 -8.52 46.40
N ILE A 85 18.95 -9.60 47.09
CA ILE A 85 18.18 -9.58 48.35
C ILE A 85 19.01 -9.03 49.53
N ARG A 86 20.35 -9.04 49.42
CA ARG A 86 21.24 -8.44 50.44
C ARG A 86 21.08 -6.92 50.58
N THR A 87 20.39 -6.27 49.65
CA THR A 87 20.04 -4.84 49.73
C THR A 87 18.91 -4.54 50.73
N GLY A 88 18.33 -5.55 51.37
CA GLY A 88 17.25 -5.40 52.35
C GLY A 88 15.85 -5.28 51.74
N LYS A 89 15.76 -5.36 50.40
CA LYS A 89 14.50 -5.37 49.65
C LYS A 89 13.97 -6.79 49.47
N THR A 90 12.64 -6.93 49.42
CA THR A 90 12.01 -8.22 49.11
C THR A 90 12.16 -8.57 47.63
N GLU A 91 12.03 -9.85 47.29
CA GLU A 91 12.07 -10.31 45.89
C GLU A 91 11.02 -9.59 45.03
N GLU A 92 9.82 -9.38 45.58
CA GLU A 92 8.71 -8.72 44.92
C GLU A 92 9.02 -7.24 44.61
N GLU A 93 9.61 -6.51 45.56
CA GLU A 93 10.03 -5.12 45.35
C GLU A 93 11.05 -4.99 44.22
N ILE A 94 12.02 -5.91 44.17
CA ILE A 94 13.06 -5.91 43.13
C ILE A 94 12.46 -6.22 41.76
N LYS A 95 11.54 -7.18 41.66
CA LYS A 95 10.82 -7.49 40.42
C LYS A 95 9.97 -6.31 39.97
N LEU A 96 9.24 -5.68 40.88
CA LEU A 96 8.39 -4.53 40.58
C LEU A 96 9.20 -3.35 40.04
N GLU A 97 10.32 -2.99 40.68
CA GLU A 97 11.22 -1.92 40.20
C GLU A 97 11.79 -2.23 38.81
N ARG A 98 12.15 -3.49 38.54
CA ARG A 98 12.64 -3.92 37.22
C ARG A 98 11.54 -3.82 36.17
N ILE A 99 10.32 -4.25 36.48
CA ILE A 99 9.16 -4.13 35.58
C ILE A 99 8.87 -2.66 35.27
N GLU A 100 8.81 -1.80 36.29
CA GLU A 100 8.53 -0.38 36.10
C GLU A 100 9.60 0.30 35.24
N ARG A 101 10.88 0.03 35.51
CA ARG A 101 11.99 0.52 34.69
C ARG A 101 11.86 0.05 33.24
N LYS A 102 11.62 -1.25 33.02
CA LYS A 102 11.47 -1.81 31.68
C LYS A 102 10.28 -1.19 30.93
N ARG A 103 9.15 -1.00 31.61
CA ARG A 103 7.97 -0.32 31.04
C ARG A 103 8.26 1.13 30.68
N LYS A 104 9.01 1.86 31.51
CA LYS A 104 9.44 3.23 31.23
C LYS A 104 10.34 3.29 29.99
N ASP A 105 11.29 2.37 29.86
CA ASP A 105 12.21 2.28 28.72
C ASP A 105 11.46 1.94 27.42
N LEU A 106 10.48 1.04 27.49
CA LEU A 106 9.68 0.62 26.33
C LEU A 106 8.61 1.63 25.90
N LYS A 107 8.24 2.57 26.76
CA LYS A 107 7.18 3.56 26.48
C LYS A 107 7.48 4.41 25.25
N ILE A 108 8.74 4.82 25.06
CA ILE A 108 9.16 5.62 23.90
C ILE A 108 9.15 4.77 22.61
N PRO A 109 9.81 3.59 22.55
CA PRO A 109 9.73 2.68 21.41
C PRO A 109 8.29 2.32 21.01
N LEU A 110 7.41 2.02 21.97
CA LEU A 110 6.01 1.70 21.70
C LEU A 110 5.27 2.87 21.02
N LYS A 111 5.47 4.10 21.52
CA LYS A 111 4.88 5.29 20.91
C LYS A 111 5.37 5.51 19.48
N ILE A 112 6.69 5.44 19.26
CA ILE A 112 7.30 5.63 17.93
C ILE A 112 6.79 4.56 16.97
N SER A 113 6.80 3.30 17.41
CA SER A 113 6.34 2.17 16.60
C SER A 113 4.86 2.33 16.23
N CYS A 114 3.99 2.70 17.18
CA CYS A 114 2.58 2.98 16.92
C CYS A 114 2.41 4.11 15.88
N ILE A 115 3.09 5.25 16.06
CA ILE A 115 3.03 6.37 15.12
C ILE A 115 3.49 5.94 13.72
N SER A 116 4.59 5.17 13.63
CA SER A 116 5.12 4.71 12.35
C SER A 116 4.16 3.76 11.61
N SER A 117 3.52 2.84 12.35
CA SER A 117 2.51 1.93 11.80
C SER A 117 1.27 2.71 11.33
N SER A 118 0.80 3.69 12.11
CA SER A 118 -0.32 4.54 11.72
C SER A 118 0.00 5.39 10.49
N ALA A 119 1.19 6.00 10.44
CA ALA A 119 1.61 6.84 9.31
C ALA A 119 1.71 6.02 8.02
N SER A 120 2.34 4.84 8.06
CA SER A 120 2.45 3.95 6.89
C SER A 120 1.09 3.46 6.40
N LEU A 121 0.14 3.19 7.30
CA LEU A 121 -1.23 2.85 6.92
C LEU A 121 -1.94 4.02 6.20
N ILE A 122 -1.79 5.24 6.70
CA ILE A 122 -2.35 6.43 6.05
C ILE A 122 -1.74 6.63 4.66
N THR A 123 -0.42 6.53 4.54
CA THR A 123 0.27 6.63 3.23
C THR A 123 -0.21 5.56 2.27
N LEU A 124 -0.44 4.33 2.75
CA LEU A 124 -0.99 3.24 1.93
C LEU A 124 -2.37 3.59 1.38
N VAL A 125 -3.28 4.07 2.23
CA VAL A 125 -4.63 4.48 1.82
C VAL A 125 -4.58 5.60 0.79
N ILE A 126 -3.75 6.62 1.04
CA ILE A 126 -3.56 7.74 0.10
C ILE A 126 -3.04 7.23 -1.25
N ALA A 127 -2.04 6.35 -1.27
CA ALA A 127 -1.49 5.79 -2.50
C ALA A 127 -2.55 5.00 -3.30
N ILE A 128 -3.39 4.21 -2.62
CA ILE A 128 -4.48 3.47 -3.27
C ILE A 128 -5.49 4.44 -3.89
N VAL A 129 -5.92 5.46 -3.14
CA VAL A 129 -6.89 6.45 -3.63
C VAL A 129 -6.31 7.24 -4.81
N LEU A 130 -5.09 7.73 -4.71
CA LEU A 130 -4.43 8.48 -5.79
C LEU A 130 -4.25 7.63 -7.05
N LYS A 131 -3.89 6.35 -6.90
CA LYS A 131 -3.80 5.43 -8.04
C LYS A 131 -5.14 5.28 -8.74
N ALA A 132 -6.22 5.09 -7.97
CA ALA A 132 -7.55 4.91 -8.50
C ALA A 132 -8.10 6.18 -9.19
N THR A 133 -7.79 7.36 -8.68
CA THR A 133 -8.29 8.63 -9.24
C THR A 133 -7.47 9.15 -10.40
N LEU A 134 -6.14 8.95 -10.40
CA LEU A 134 -5.23 9.53 -11.41
C LEU A 134 -4.90 8.60 -12.58
N ALA A 135 -5.21 7.30 -12.48
CA ALA A 135 -4.98 6.34 -13.56
C ALA A 135 -6.17 5.41 -13.85
N PRO A 136 -7.42 5.92 -13.92
CA PRO A 136 -8.61 5.08 -14.03
C PRO A 136 -8.66 4.30 -15.36
N ASN A 137 -8.26 4.92 -16.47
CA ASN A 137 -8.31 4.26 -17.78
C ASN A 137 -7.22 3.21 -17.87
N TYR A 138 -6.01 3.51 -17.38
CA TYR A 138 -4.93 2.54 -17.34
C TYR A 138 -5.29 1.31 -16.48
N ILE A 139 -5.91 1.52 -15.31
CA ILE A 139 -6.41 0.44 -14.44
C ILE A 139 -7.40 -0.45 -15.21
N PHE A 140 -8.35 0.14 -15.93
CA PHE A 140 -9.33 -0.61 -16.72
C PHE A 140 -8.64 -1.46 -17.80
N ILE A 141 -7.66 -0.91 -18.52
CA ILE A 141 -6.93 -1.69 -19.53
C ILE A 141 -6.19 -2.86 -18.88
N VAL A 142 -5.46 -2.63 -17.79
CA VAL A 142 -4.66 -3.67 -17.13
C VAL A 142 -5.54 -4.76 -16.50
N ASN A 143 -6.67 -4.39 -15.90
CA ASN A 143 -7.50 -5.35 -15.16
C ASN A 143 -8.56 -6.05 -16.03
N GLU A 144 -9.12 -5.37 -17.03
CA GLU A 144 -10.26 -5.88 -17.80
C GLU A 144 -9.87 -6.33 -19.21
N ILE A 145 -9.03 -5.54 -19.91
CA ILE A 145 -8.69 -5.79 -21.31
C ILE A 145 -7.52 -6.77 -21.42
N LEU A 146 -6.41 -6.49 -20.73
CA LEU A 146 -5.18 -7.26 -20.83
C LEU A 146 -5.41 -8.76 -20.54
N PRO A 147 -6.12 -9.16 -19.46
CA PRO A 147 -6.32 -10.58 -19.16
C PRO A 147 -7.13 -11.29 -20.25
N LYS A 148 -8.09 -10.61 -20.90
CA LYS A 148 -8.88 -11.17 -22.00
C LYS A 148 -8.07 -11.34 -23.28
N LEU A 149 -7.01 -10.55 -23.46
CA LEU A 149 -6.09 -10.68 -24.60
C LEU A 149 -5.01 -11.74 -24.36
N THR A 150 -4.55 -11.91 -23.11
CA THR A 150 -3.50 -12.89 -22.76
C THR A 150 -4.03 -14.27 -22.39
N LYS A 151 -5.27 -14.39 -21.91
CA LYS A 151 -5.93 -15.70 -21.75
C LYS A 151 -6.49 -16.12 -23.10
N ARG A 152 -5.65 -16.78 -23.89
CA ARG A 152 -6.05 -17.65 -25.00
C ARG A 152 -6.04 -19.09 -24.51
#